data_AF-A0A959L4I2-F1
#
_entry.id   AF-A0A959L4I2-F1
#
_cell.length_a   1.000
_cell.length_b   1.000
_cell.length_c   1.000
_cell.angle_alpha   90.00
_cell.angle_beta   90.00
_cell.angle_gamma   90.00
#
_symmetry.space_group_name_H-M   'P 1'
#
loop_
_entity.id
_entity.type
_entity.pdbx_description
1 polymer ?
#
loop_
_entity_poly.entity_id
_entity_poly.type
_entity_poly.pdbx_seq_one_letter_code
_entity_poly.pdbx_strand_id
1 'polypeptide(L)'
;MEEQFFVRPFVTLIVAMTSCLLQATTIVPFANLGTLADGSDALVMARVIKVYEHSEDDQVFFRFRLVVEESIKGSLEKGDQFDVQKWEKLTDD
;
A
#
# COMPACT_ATOMS: atom_id res chain seq x y z
N MET A 1 -48.66 24.70 23.66
CA MET A 1 -48.48 23.59 22.70
C MET A 1 -47.05 23.69 22.25
N GLU A 2 -46.22 22.95 22.97
CA GLU A 2 -44.77 23.02 22.98
C GLU A 2 -44.16 22.20 21.85
N GLU A 3 -42.85 22.40 21.65
CA GLU A 3 -41.88 21.50 21.01
C GLU A 3 -41.67 21.62 19.48
N GLN A 4 -40.92 22.64 19.04
CA GLN A 4 -40.35 22.68 17.69
C GLN A 4 -38.93 23.26 17.59
N PHE A 5 -37.98 23.01 18.51
CA PHE A 5 -36.63 23.60 18.34
C PHE A 5 -35.42 22.77 18.79
N PHE A 6 -35.49 21.44 18.86
CA PHE A 6 -34.34 20.64 19.33
C PHE A 6 -33.73 19.63 18.34
N VAL A 7 -34.19 19.58 17.08
CA VAL A 7 -33.74 18.52 16.15
C VAL A 7 -32.52 18.93 15.30
N ARG A 8 -32.29 20.24 15.11
CA ARG A 8 -31.23 20.77 14.23
C ARG A 8 -29.78 20.51 14.70
N PRO A 9 -29.41 20.67 15.99
CA PRO A 9 -28.03 20.44 16.41
C PRO A 9 -27.67 18.94 16.41
N PHE A 10 -28.65 18.06 16.66
CA PHE A 10 -28.45 16.62 16.71
C PHE A 10 -28.12 16.02 15.33
N VAL A 11 -28.84 16.45 14.30
CA VAL A 11 -28.58 16.03 12.90
C VAL A 11 -27.20 16.51 12.43
N THR A 12 -26.80 17.72 12.81
CA THR A 12 -25.48 18.30 12.45
C THR A 12 -24.33 17.52 13.12
N LEU A 13 -24.52 17.09 14.38
CA LEU A 13 -23.53 16.30 15.12
C LEU A 13 -23.34 14.89 14.52
N ILE A 14 -24.43 14.25 14.06
CA ILE A 14 -24.36 12.91 13.43
C ILE A 14 -23.62 12.97 12.09
N VAL A 15 -23.86 14.00 11.27
CA VAL A 15 -23.17 14.17 9.98
C VAL A 15 -21.66 14.43 10.16
N ALA A 16 -21.26 15.14 11.21
CA ALA A 16 -19.84 15.37 11.49
C ALA A 16 -19.11 14.08 11.93
N MET A 17 -19.81 13.15 12.58
CA MET A 17 -19.22 11.88 13.04
C MET A 17 -19.07 10.84 11.92
N THR A 18 -19.87 10.91 10.84
CA THR A 18 -19.76 9.97 9.70
C THR A 18 -18.63 10.32 8.73
N SER A 19 -18.13 11.56 8.73
CA SER A 19 -16.97 11.97 7.91
C SER A 19 -15.62 11.44 8.42
N CYS A 20 -15.56 10.89 9.64
CA CYS A 20 -14.36 10.28 10.19
C CYS A 20 -14.41 8.75 10.00
N LEU A 21 -14.59 8.30 8.75
CA LEU A 21 -14.37 6.91 8.38
C LEU A 21 -12.87 6.64 8.54
N LEU A 22 -12.50 6.07 9.70
CA LEU A 22 -11.19 5.50 9.95
C LEU A 22 -10.82 4.62 8.75
N GLN A 23 -9.86 5.08 7.94
CA GLN A 23 -9.24 4.21 6.95
C GLN A 23 -8.50 3.11 7.72
N ALA A 24 -9.06 1.91 7.70
CA ALA A 24 -8.42 0.74 8.29
C ALA A 24 -7.13 0.46 7.52
N THR A 25 -5.99 0.87 8.07
CA THR A 25 -4.68 0.47 7.58
C THR A 25 -4.36 -0.90 8.18
N THR A 26 -4.35 -1.96 7.37
CA THR A 26 -3.87 -3.27 7.81
C THR A 26 -2.35 -3.20 7.99
N ILE A 27 -1.90 -3.17 9.26
CA ILE A 27 -0.49 -3.34 9.59
C ILE A 27 -0.20 -4.84 9.59
N VAL A 28 0.50 -5.33 8.58
CA VAL A 28 1.00 -6.71 8.56
C VAL A 28 2.35 -6.70 9.30
N PRO A 29 2.45 -7.33 10.48
CA PRO A 29 3.72 -7.38 11.19
C PRO A 29 4.67 -8.33 10.46
N PHE A 30 5.76 -7.79 9.93
CA PHE A 30 6.87 -8.59 9.42
C PHE A 30 7.88 -8.80 10.55
N ALA A 31 8.00 -10.05 11.01
CA ALA A 31 9.09 -10.43 11.91
C ALA A 31 10.43 -10.11 11.22
N ASN A 32 11.38 -9.55 11.98
CA ASN A 32 12.73 -9.23 11.50
C ASN A 32 12.84 -8.05 10.50
N LEU A 33 11.84 -7.16 10.43
CA LEU A 33 11.89 -5.95 9.59
C LEU A 33 13.15 -5.10 9.83
N GLY A 34 13.57 -4.96 11.08
CA GLY A 34 14.78 -4.20 11.44
C GLY A 34 16.06 -4.83 10.86
N THR A 35 16.25 -6.13 11.03
CA THR A 35 17.45 -6.82 10.50
C THR A 35 17.44 -6.88 8.97
N LEU A 36 16.27 -6.97 8.35
CA LEU A 36 16.12 -6.86 6.89
C LEU A 36 16.47 -5.45 6.40
N ALA A 37 16.03 -4.39 7.09
CA ALA A 37 16.37 -3.02 6.75
C ALA A 37 17.88 -2.75 6.88
N ASP A 38 18.52 -3.29 7.91
CA ASP A 38 19.98 -3.17 8.11
C ASP A 38 20.77 -3.84 6.99
N GLY A 39 20.36 -5.06 6.60
CA GLY A 39 21.03 -5.85 5.56
C GLY A 39 20.71 -5.45 4.11
N SER A 40 19.72 -4.58 3.88
CA SER A 40 19.31 -4.19 2.52
C SER A 40 20.14 -3.01 1.99
N ASP A 41 20.51 -3.04 0.71
CA ASP A 41 21.20 -1.93 0.05
C ASP A 41 20.31 -0.69 -0.11
N ALA A 42 19.00 -0.90 -0.25
CA ALA A 42 18.01 0.16 -0.37
C ALA A 42 16.73 -0.18 0.41
N LEU A 43 16.08 0.87 0.93
CA LEU A 43 14.79 0.80 1.61
C LEU A 43 13.94 1.97 1.11
N VAL A 44 12.77 1.65 0.54
CA VAL A 44 11.88 2.64 -0.06
C VAL A 44 10.43 2.31 0.25
N MET A 45 9.58 3.33 0.32
CA MET A 45 8.14 3.15 0.12
C MET A 45 7.84 3.30 -1.36
N ALA A 46 7.21 2.29 -1.94
CA ALA A 46 6.89 2.25 -3.35
C ALA A 46 5.43 1.84 -3.57
N ARG A 47 4.82 2.40 -4.62
CA ARG A 47 3.47 2.07 -5.06
C ARG A 47 3.54 1.23 -6.33
N VAL A 48 2.77 0.14 -6.35
CA VAL A 48 2.62 -0.69 -7.55
C VAL A 48 1.82 0.09 -8.60
N ILE A 49 2.39 0.24 -9.79
CA ILE A 49 1.76 0.90 -10.94
C ILE A 49 1.29 -0.08 -12.02
N LYS A 50 1.88 -1.27 -12.07
CA LYS A 50 1.48 -2.32 -13.01
C LYS A 50 1.79 -3.70 -12.44
N VAL A 51 0.89 -4.66 -12.71
CA VAL A 51 1.13 -6.08 -12.52
C VAL A 51 1.04 -6.73 -13.88
N TYR A 52 1.99 -7.59 -14.24
CA TYR A 52 2.01 -8.27 -15.53
C TYR A 52 2.74 -9.60 -15.44
N GLU A 53 2.43 -10.47 -16.38
CA GLU A 53 3.13 -11.74 -16.59
C GLU A 53 4.39 -11.50 -17.43
N HIS A 54 5.49 -12.12 -17.02
CA HIS A 54 6.75 -12.09 -17.73
C HIS A 54 7.22 -13.52 -17.99
N SER A 55 7.44 -13.85 -19.26
CA SER A 55 7.94 -15.15 -19.68
C SER A 55 9.46 -15.10 -19.79
N GLU A 56 10.15 -15.97 -19.04
CA GLU A 56 11.60 -16.13 -19.06
C GLU A 56 11.91 -17.64 -19.02
N ASP A 57 12.71 -18.14 -19.96
CA ASP A 57 13.11 -19.56 -20.06
C ASP A 57 11.96 -20.58 -19.90
N ASP A 58 10.87 -20.37 -20.65
CA ASP A 58 9.67 -21.23 -20.66
C ASP A 58 8.88 -21.22 -19.34
N GLN A 59 9.14 -20.25 -18.47
CA GLN A 59 8.42 -20.04 -17.20
C GLN A 59 7.73 -18.69 -17.21
N VAL A 60 6.51 -18.64 -16.65
CA VAL A 60 5.75 -17.41 -16.48
C VAL A 60 5.84 -16.96 -15.03
N PHE A 61 6.22 -15.71 -14.81
CA PHE A 61 6.33 -15.08 -13.51
C PHE A 61 5.43 -13.87 -13.39
N PHE A 62 4.88 -13.62 -12.20
CA PHE A 62 4.27 -12.33 -11.88
C PHE A 62 5.35 -11.29 -11.56
N ARG A 63 5.34 -10.21 -12.35
CA ARG A 63 6.21 -9.06 -12.16
C ARG A 63 5.38 -7.81 -11.85
N PHE A 64 5.89 -7.03 -10.92
CA PHE A 64 5.29 -5.80 -10.43
C PHE A 64 6.18 -4.66 -10.87
N ARG A 65 5.62 -3.67 -11.57
CA ARG A 65 6.29 -2.39 -11.75
C ARG A 65 5.90 -1.47 -10.61
N LEU A 66 6.89 -0.91 -9.93
CA LEU A 66 6.69 -0.01 -8.81
C LEU A 66 7.29 1.36 -9.12
N VAL A 67 6.72 2.38 -8.50
CA VAL A 67 7.28 3.74 -8.45
C VAL A 67 7.63 4.08 -7.00
N VAL A 68 8.82 4.61 -6.77
CA VAL A 68 9.25 5.08 -5.45
C VAL A 68 8.47 6.33 -5.06
N GLU A 69 7.79 6.29 -3.92
CA GLU A 69 7.09 7.45 -3.35
C GLU A 69 7.95 8.16 -2.30
N GLU A 70 8.74 7.38 -1.55
CA GLU A 70 9.66 7.87 -0.53
C GLU A 70 10.90 6.98 -0.47
N SER A 71 12.07 7.61 -0.32
CA SER A 71 13.34 6.92 -0.12
C SER A 71 13.77 7.02 1.33
N ILE A 72 14.08 5.88 1.94
CA ILE A 72 14.50 5.77 3.34
C ILE A 72 16.00 5.45 3.42
N LYS A 73 16.51 4.60 2.52
CA LYS A 73 17.92 4.17 2.44
C LYS A 73 18.29 3.81 1.00
N GLY A 74 19.55 4.03 0.63
CA GLY A 74 20.10 3.61 -0.66
C GLY A 74 20.02 4.67 -1.75
N SER A 75 20.22 4.25 -3.00
CA SER A 75 20.32 5.14 -4.17
C SER A 75 19.03 5.31 -4.95
N LEU A 76 17.94 4.66 -4.54
CA LEU A 76 16.65 4.81 -5.20
C LEU A 76 16.02 6.13 -4.78
N GLU A 77 15.70 6.98 -5.74
CA GLU A 77 15.12 8.31 -5.52
C GLU A 77 13.61 8.32 -5.76
N LYS A 78 12.94 9.33 -5.22
CA LYS A 78 11.50 9.51 -5.41
C LYS A 78 11.17 9.69 -6.89
N GLY A 79 10.24 8.89 -7.39
CA GLY A 79 9.83 8.88 -8.79
C GLY A 79 10.53 7.81 -9.64
N ASP A 80 11.58 7.17 -9.12
CA ASP A 80 12.23 6.06 -9.81
C ASP A 80 11.27 4.90 -10.00
N GLN A 81 11.45 4.18 -11.12
CA GLN A 81 10.66 3.00 -11.45
C GLN A 81 11.55 1.78 -11.58
N PHE A 82 11.11 0.69 -10.99
CA PHE A 82 11.79 -0.59 -11.06
C PHE A 82 10.78 -1.73 -11.05
N ASP A 83 11.24 -2.89 -11.51
CA ASP A 83 10.43 -4.10 -11.57
C ASP A 83 10.86 -5.06 -10.45
N VAL A 84 9.88 -5.64 -9.74
CA VAL A 84 10.08 -6.69 -8.74
C VAL A 84 9.39 -7.94 -9.23
N GLN A 85 10.10 -9.07 -9.18
CA GLN A 85 9.56 -10.37 -9.54
C GLN A 85 9.30 -11.19 -8.29
N LYS A 86 8.09 -11.76 -8.18
CA LYS A 86 7.84 -12.78 -7.17
C LYS A 86 8.51 -14.08 -7.61
N TRP A 87 9.26 -14.71 -6.71
CA TRP A 87 9.90 -16.02 -6.95
C TRP A 87 8.93 -17.21 -6.94
N GLU A 88 7.66 -16.98 -7.27
CA GLU A 88 6.64 -18.01 -7.40
C GLU A 88 6.35 -18.22 -8.88
N LYS A 89 6.48 -19.48 -9.33
CA LYS A 89 6.19 -19.85 -10.71
C LYS A 89 4.69 -19.95 -10.90
N LEU A 90 4.19 -19.37 -11.98
CA LEU A 90 2.87 -19.71 -12.49
C LEU A 90 3.01 -21.04 -13.23
N THR A 91 2.54 -22.11 -12.59
CA THR A 91 2.39 -23.40 -13.26
C THR A 91 0.94 -23.45 -13.71
N ASP A 92 0.70 -23.50 -15.01
CA ASP A 92 -0.61 -23.85 -15.55
C ASP A 92 -0.85 -25.34 -15.22
N ASP A 93 -1.76 -25.62 -14.29
CA ASP A 93 -2.32 -26.97 -14.08
C ASP A 93 -3.31 -27.32 -15.21
#